data_AF-F3CDX9-F1
#
_entry.id   AF-F3CDX9-F1
#
_cell.length_a   1.000
_cell.length_b   1.000
_cell.length_c   1.000
_cell.angle_alpha   90.00
_cell.angle_beta   90.00
_cell.angle_gamma   90.00
#
_symmetry.space_group_name_H-M   'P 1'
#
loop_
_entity.id
_entity.type
_entity.pdbx_description
1 polymer ?
#
loop_
_entity_poly.entity_id
_entity_poly.type
_entity_poly.pdbx_seq_one_letter_code
_entity_poly.pdbx_strand_id
1 'polypeptide(L)'
;MNSPIDTHYAVPGKERGVQFFVRAGWILMLAGAGSFFLWASLAPLDQGIAVQGTVVVSGKRKAVQSLDGGVVSKILVSEGQSVKEGEPLFRLDQTQVEADVQSLRAQYRMAWASLARWQSERDNLDEVHFPAELIAAGQGQNPDPRLALVL
;
A
#
# COMPACT_ATOMS: atom_id res chain seq x y z
N MET A 1 50.28 -10.59 -112.48
CA MET A 1 49.43 -9.88 -111.51
C MET A 1 49.04 -10.88 -110.43
N ASN A 2 49.97 -11.20 -109.52
CA ASN A 2 49.75 -12.14 -108.41
C ASN A 2 50.12 -11.40 -107.13
N SER A 3 49.18 -11.31 -106.19
CA SER A 3 49.44 -10.92 -104.82
C SER A 3 48.99 -12.07 -103.91
N PRO A 4 49.86 -12.64 -103.05
CA PRO A 4 49.46 -13.62 -102.05
C PRO A 4 48.84 -12.91 -100.85
N ILE A 5 47.75 -13.44 -100.31
CA ILE A 5 47.17 -12.95 -99.05
C ILE A 5 47.66 -13.88 -97.94
N ASP A 6 48.78 -13.52 -97.32
CA ASP A 6 49.24 -14.11 -96.07
C ASP A 6 48.55 -13.40 -94.91
N THR A 7 47.43 -13.95 -94.44
CA THR A 7 46.69 -13.38 -93.31
C THR A 7 47.35 -13.78 -91.98
N HIS A 8 48.40 -13.06 -91.57
CA HIS A 8 48.91 -13.14 -90.20
C HIS A 8 48.00 -12.33 -89.25
N TYR A 9 47.04 -13.00 -88.60
CA TYR A 9 46.34 -12.44 -87.44
C TYR A 9 47.22 -12.60 -86.19
N ALA A 10 47.87 -11.52 -85.77
CA ALA A 10 48.43 -11.40 -84.43
C ALA A 10 47.30 -11.07 -83.45
N VAL A 11 47.15 -11.85 -82.37
CA VAL A 11 46.25 -11.54 -81.26
C VAL A 11 47.07 -10.81 -80.20
N PRO A 12 46.90 -9.48 -79.99
CA PRO A 12 47.61 -8.78 -78.94
C PRO A 12 46.72 -8.78 -77.69
N GLY A 13 46.81 -9.85 -76.91
CA GLY A 13 46.18 -9.94 -75.59
C GLY A 13 47.24 -10.09 -74.52
N LYS A 14 47.43 -9.07 -73.67
CA LYS A 14 48.16 -9.25 -72.41
C LYS A 14 47.30 -10.16 -71.52
N GLU A 15 47.49 -11.47 -71.65
CA GLU A 15 46.81 -12.46 -70.82
C GLU A 15 47.21 -12.21 -69.37
N ARG A 16 46.31 -11.61 -68.60
CA ARG A 16 46.49 -11.49 -67.15
C ARG A 16 46.51 -12.90 -66.59
N GLY A 17 47.68 -13.36 -66.18
CA GLY A 17 47.88 -14.74 -65.75
C GLY A 17 46.88 -15.15 -64.67
N VAL A 18 46.42 -16.40 -64.74
CA VAL A 18 45.44 -17.03 -63.83
C VAL A 18 45.75 -16.75 -62.35
N GLN A 19 47.03 -16.64 -62.01
CA GLN A 19 47.55 -16.27 -60.69
C GLN A 19 46.96 -14.96 -60.14
N PHE A 20 46.68 -13.97 -60.99
CA PHE A 20 46.07 -12.70 -60.60
C PHE A 20 44.61 -12.89 -60.17
N PHE A 21 43.83 -13.68 -60.92
CA PHE A 21 42.43 -13.95 -60.60
C PHE A 21 42.27 -14.81 -59.35
N VAL A 22 43.15 -15.80 -59.17
CA VAL A 22 43.16 -16.63 -57.95
C VAL A 22 43.48 -15.78 -56.73
N ARG A 23 44.50 -14.91 -56.79
CA ARG A 23 44.84 -13.99 -55.69
C ARG A 23 43.72 -12.99 -55.41
N ALA A 24 43.10 -12.43 -56.44
CA ALA A 24 41.96 -11.53 -56.30
C ALA A 24 40.75 -12.23 -55.66
N GLY A 25 40.48 -13.48 -56.02
CA GLY A 25 39.42 -14.30 -55.43
C GLY A 25 39.65 -14.58 -53.94
N TRP A 26 40.87 -14.97 -53.57
CA TRP A 26 41.24 -15.20 -52.17
C TRP A 26 41.13 -13.92 -51.33
N ILE A 27 41.56 -12.77 -51.85
CA ILE A 27 41.44 -11.48 -51.16
C ILE A 27 39.97 -11.12 -50.94
N LEU A 28 39.13 -11.27 -51.96
CA LEU A 28 37.69 -10.97 -51.85
C LEU A 28 37.00 -11.88 -50.83
N MET A 29 37.34 -13.18 -50.83
CA MET A 29 36.81 -14.16 -49.89
C MET A 29 37.21 -13.82 -48.45
N LEU A 30 38.50 -13.51 -48.21
CA LEU A 30 38.99 -13.14 -46.88
C LEU A 30 38.39 -11.82 -46.40
N ALA A 31 38.23 -10.83 -47.28
CA ALA A 31 37.61 -9.55 -46.94
C ALA A 31 36.13 -9.71 -46.56
N GLY A 32 35.38 -10.52 -47.31
CA GLY A 32 33.97 -10.80 -47.04
C GLY A 32 33.78 -11.57 -45.75
N ALA A 33 34.50 -12.68 -45.58
CA ALA A 33 34.43 -13.49 -44.37
C ALA A 33 34.89 -12.69 -43.14
N GLY A 34 36.03 -11.98 -43.24
CA GLY A 34 36.57 -11.18 -42.16
C GLY A 34 35.61 -10.07 -41.70
N SER A 35 34.99 -9.35 -42.65
CA SER A 35 33.99 -8.33 -42.32
C SER A 35 32.78 -8.90 -41.61
N PHE A 36 32.27 -10.05 -42.07
CA PHE A 36 31.10 -10.69 -41.48
C PHE A 36 31.37 -11.13 -40.03
N PHE A 37 32.49 -11.82 -39.78
CA PHE A 37 32.84 -12.26 -38.43
C PHE A 37 33.16 -11.11 -37.48
N LEU A 38 33.83 -10.06 -37.99
CA LEU A 38 34.11 -8.87 -37.19
C LEU A 38 32.82 -8.17 -36.76
N TRP A 39 31.87 -8.01 -37.68
CA TRP A 39 30.57 -7.42 -37.37
C TRP A 39 29.76 -8.31 -36.40
N ALA A 40 29.70 -9.62 -36.65
CA ALA A 40 28.94 -10.56 -35.82
C ALA A 40 29.46 -10.63 -34.38
N SER A 41 30.77 -10.49 -34.16
CA SER A 41 31.36 -10.49 -32.82
C SER A 41 31.11 -9.18 -32.06
N LEU A 42 30.93 -8.06 -32.77
CA LEU A 42 30.66 -6.75 -32.17
C LEU A 42 29.16 -6.47 -32.03
N ALA A 43 28.31 -7.24 -32.69
CA ALA A 43 26.86 -7.11 -32.59
C ALA A 43 26.41 -7.53 -31.17
N PRO A 44 25.87 -6.60 -30.36
CA PRO A 44 25.32 -6.96 -29.06
C PRO A 44 24.06 -7.80 -29.26
N LEU A 45 24.12 -9.09 -28.90
CA LEU A 45 22.97 -10.01 -28.86
C LEU A 45 22.15 -9.86 -27.56
N ASP A 46 22.10 -8.66 -26.98
CA ASP A 46 21.29 -8.39 -25.80
C ASP A 46 19.83 -8.24 -26.20
N GLN A 47 19.19 -9.38 -26.44
CA GLN A 47 17.74 -9.47 -26.53
C GLN A 47 17.18 -9.47 -25.10
N GLY A 48 17.09 -8.28 -24.51
CA GLY A 48 16.37 -8.08 -23.26
C GLY A 48 14.88 -8.29 -23.47
N ILE A 49 14.33 -9.39 -22.97
CA ILE A 49 12.88 -9.57 -22.91
C ILE A 49 12.35 -8.59 -21.86
N ALA A 50 11.60 -7.58 -22.30
CA ALA A 50 10.90 -6.66 -21.41
C ALA A 50 9.74 -7.41 -20.73
N VAL A 51 10.02 -8.03 -19.58
CA VAL A 51 8.98 -8.63 -18.73
C VAL A 51 8.34 -7.51 -17.92
N GLN A 52 7.04 -7.29 -18.10
CA GLN A 52 6.25 -6.43 -17.23
C GLN A 52 6.01 -7.17 -15.90
N GLY A 53 6.90 -6.99 -14.94
CA GLY A 53 6.70 -7.45 -13.57
C GLY A 53 6.03 -6.39 -12.73
N THR A 54 4.76 -6.56 -12.37
CA THR A 54 4.12 -5.72 -11.37
C THR A 54 4.56 -6.14 -9.98
N VAL A 55 5.39 -5.31 -9.34
CA VAL A 55 5.75 -5.48 -7.93
C VAL A 55 4.54 -5.08 -7.08
N VAL A 56 3.69 -6.04 -6.74
CA VAL A 56 2.61 -5.82 -5.78
C VAL A 56 3.19 -6.06 -4.39
N VAL A 57 3.35 -5.00 -3.61
CA VAL A 57 3.66 -5.12 -2.18
C VAL A 57 2.52 -5.92 -1.55
N SER A 58 2.83 -7.12 -1.04
CA SER A 58 1.90 -7.92 -0.24
C SER A 58 1.70 -7.25 1.13
N GLY A 59 1.09 -6.07 1.11
CA GLY A 59 0.56 -5.44 2.30
C GLY A 59 -0.65 -6.26 2.72
N LYS A 60 -0.56 -6.96 3.84
CA LYS A 60 -1.73 -7.56 4.50
C LYS A 60 -2.69 -6.43 4.84
N ARG A 61 -3.58 -6.08 3.90
CA ARG A 61 -4.64 -5.08 4.07
C ARG A 61 -5.66 -5.70 5.02
N LYS A 62 -5.37 -5.67 6.32
CA LYS A 62 -6.37 -5.96 7.34
C LYS A 62 -7.34 -4.78 7.32
N ALA A 63 -8.53 -5.01 6.78
CA ALA A 63 -9.63 -4.09 6.96
C ALA A 63 -9.92 -4.02 8.46
N VAL A 64 -9.55 -2.91 9.10
CA VAL A 64 -9.94 -2.62 10.48
C VAL A 64 -11.40 -2.19 10.40
N GLN A 65 -12.30 -3.16 10.52
CA GLN A 65 -13.74 -2.91 10.63
C GLN A 65 -14.07 -2.77 12.11
N SER A 66 -14.71 -1.67 12.49
CA SER A 66 -15.25 -1.52 13.83
C SER A 66 -16.34 -2.58 14.03
N LEU A 67 -16.20 -3.40 15.08
CA LEU A 67 -17.14 -4.47 15.43
C LEU A 67 -18.49 -3.94 15.90
N ASP A 68 -18.51 -2.67 16.32
CA ASP A 68 -19.67 -1.97 16.84
C ASP A 68 -19.91 -0.72 15.98
N GLY A 69 -21.13 -0.58 15.48
CA GLY A 69 -21.52 0.42 14.47
C GLY A 69 -21.62 1.82 15.05
N GLY A 70 -20.48 2.46 15.30
CA GLY A 70 -20.39 3.88 15.68
C GLY A 70 -20.07 4.78 14.49
N VAL A 71 -20.63 5.99 14.46
CA VAL A 71 -20.27 7.03 13.48
C VAL A 71 -18.80 7.43 13.69
N VAL A 72 -17.99 7.43 12.64
CA VAL A 72 -16.58 7.88 12.72
C VAL A 72 -16.57 9.40 12.89
N SER A 73 -16.12 9.87 14.05
CA SER A 73 -16.01 11.30 14.36
C SER A 73 -14.79 11.93 13.70
N LYS A 74 -13.64 11.24 13.73
CA LYS A 74 -12.39 11.77 13.16
C LYS A 74 -11.43 10.66 12.76
N ILE A 75 -10.85 10.78 11.57
CA ILE A 75 -9.71 9.96 11.14
C ILE A 75 -8.42 10.71 11.54
N LEU A 76 -7.54 10.05 12.28
CA LEU A 76 -6.33 10.64 12.87
C LEU A 76 -5.06 10.39 12.04
N VAL A 77 -5.17 9.56 11.00
CA VAL A 77 -4.04 9.11 10.17
C VAL A 77 -4.29 9.35 8.69
N SER A 78 -3.22 9.63 7.94
CA SER A 78 -3.28 9.80 6.49
C SER A 78 -2.89 8.52 5.74
N GLU A 79 -3.36 8.36 4.50
CA GLU A 79 -2.95 7.22 3.66
C GLU A 79 -1.42 7.19 3.50
N GLY A 80 -0.82 6.01 3.72
CA GLY A 80 0.64 5.80 3.62
C GLY A 80 1.44 6.16 4.87
N GLN A 81 0.80 6.65 5.93
CA GLN A 81 1.47 6.94 7.21
C GLN A 81 1.86 5.63 7.94
N SER A 82 3.14 5.53 8.37
CA SER A 82 3.61 4.43 9.21
C SER A 82 3.11 4.61 10.64
N VAL A 83 2.33 3.66 11.15
CA VAL A 83 1.74 3.69 12.50
C VAL A 83 2.37 2.62 13.40
N LYS A 84 2.45 2.91 14.70
CA LYS A 84 2.95 1.96 15.70
C LYS A 84 1.80 1.21 16.37
N GLU A 85 2.09 0.07 16.98
CA GLU A 85 1.10 -0.67 17.77
C GLU A 85 0.58 0.20 18.94
N GLY A 86 -0.73 0.27 19.09
CA GLY A 86 -1.41 1.09 20.11
C GLY A 86 -1.71 2.53 19.68
N GLU A 87 -1.32 2.96 18.49
CA GLU A 87 -1.62 4.31 17.99
C GLU A 87 -3.10 4.44 17.56
N PRO A 88 -3.85 5.45 18.06
CA PRO A 88 -5.25 5.63 17.72
C PRO A 88 -5.39 6.10 16.26
N LEU A 89 -6.02 5.25 15.43
CA LEU A 89 -6.18 5.50 13.99
C LEU A 89 -7.40 6.37 13.67
N PHE A 90 -8.50 6.14 14.38
CA PHE A 90 -9.74 6.89 14.25
C PHE A 90 -10.42 7.00 15.61
N ARG A 91 -11.26 8.01 15.76
CA ARG A 91 -12.11 8.20 16.93
C ARG A 91 -13.56 8.03 16.53
N LEU A 92 -14.28 7.18 17.24
CA LEU A 92 -15.72 7.03 17.14
C LEU A 92 -16.41 8.17 17.89
N ASP A 93 -17.58 8.57 17.42
CA ASP A 93 -18.40 9.55 18.13
C ASP A 93 -18.81 9.00 19.50
N GLN A 94 -18.34 9.65 20.56
CA GLN A 94 -18.57 9.24 21.94
C GLN A 94 -19.90 9.79 22.49
N THR A 95 -20.61 10.64 21.75
CA THR A 95 -21.82 11.32 22.26
C THR A 95 -22.89 10.33 22.71
N GLN A 96 -23.15 9.30 21.92
CA GLN A 96 -24.14 8.26 22.23
C GLN A 96 -23.72 7.45 23.46
N VAL A 97 -22.48 6.97 23.48
CA VAL A 97 -21.93 6.12 24.55
C VAL A 97 -21.86 6.90 25.87
N GLU A 98 -21.45 8.17 25.83
CA GLU A 98 -21.42 9.02 27.00
C GLU A 98 -22.84 9.26 27.54
N ALA A 99 -23.81 9.55 26.67
CA ALA A 99 -25.21 9.71 27.08
C ALA A 99 -25.77 8.43 27.74
N ASP A 100 -25.45 7.26 27.19
CA ASP A 100 -25.85 5.98 27.76
C ASP A 100 -25.21 5.73 29.13
N VAL A 101 -23.91 5.99 29.27
CA VAL A 101 -23.19 5.89 30.56
C VAL A 101 -23.79 6.83 31.60
N GLN A 102 -24.09 8.08 31.22
CA GLN A 102 -24.70 9.04 32.14
C GLN A 102 -26.11 8.61 32.54
N SER A 103 -26.92 8.11 31.60
CA SER A 103 -28.25 7.56 31.88
C SER A 103 -28.20 6.39 32.86
N LEU A 104 -27.28 5.45 32.64
CA LEU A 104 -27.15 4.26 33.47
C LEU A 104 -26.64 4.60 34.88
N ARG A 105 -25.70 5.54 34.98
CA ARG A 105 -25.24 6.06 36.28
C ARG A 105 -26.36 6.76 37.04
N ALA A 106 -27.21 7.54 36.37
CA ALA A 106 -28.36 8.17 37.00
C ALA A 106 -29.35 7.14 37.54
N GLN A 107 -29.67 6.10 36.75
CA GLN A 107 -30.55 5.00 37.17
C GLN A 107 -29.99 4.25 38.38
N TYR A 108 -28.68 3.96 38.37
CA TYR A 108 -28.00 3.32 39.50
C TYR A 108 -28.13 4.15 40.79
N ARG A 109 -27.88 5.46 40.73
CA ARG A 109 -27.97 6.33 41.90
C ARG A 109 -29.40 6.44 42.44
N MET A 110 -30.41 6.48 41.58
CA MET A 110 -31.83 6.48 41.99
C MET A 110 -32.22 5.17 42.68
N ALA A 111 -31.78 4.03 42.15
CA ALA A 111 -32.01 2.73 42.78
C ALA A 111 -31.33 2.65 44.16
N TRP A 112 -30.11 3.20 44.27
CA TRP A 112 -29.39 3.23 45.54
C TRP A 112 -30.03 4.15 46.58
N ALA A 113 -30.52 5.32 46.17
CA ALA A 113 -31.29 6.19 47.06
C ALA A 113 -32.60 5.53 47.55
N SER A 114 -33.28 4.79 46.66
CA SER A 114 -34.48 4.02 47.02
C SER A 114 -34.15 2.92 48.03
N LEU A 115 -33.03 2.22 47.85
CA LEU A 115 -32.54 1.21 48.79
C LEU A 115 -32.25 1.82 50.17
N ALA A 116 -31.54 2.94 50.22
CA ALA A 116 -31.22 3.63 51.47
C ALA A 116 -32.49 4.05 52.23
N ARG A 117 -33.50 4.52 51.49
CA ARG A 117 -34.83 4.82 52.05
C ARG A 117 -35.50 3.58 52.62
N TRP A 118 -35.60 2.49 51.86
CA TRP A 118 -36.23 1.26 52.34
C TRP A 118 -35.49 0.65 53.54
N GLN A 119 -34.16 0.77 53.59
CA GLN A 119 -33.37 0.33 54.75
C GLN A 119 -33.71 1.18 55.98
N SER A 120 -33.83 2.49 55.82
CA SER A 120 -34.21 3.39 56.92
C SER A 120 -35.63 3.13 57.43
N GLU A 121 -36.57 2.88 56.51
CA GLU A 121 -37.96 2.51 56.84
C GLU A 121 -38.01 1.14 57.55
N ARG A 122 -37.23 0.15 57.10
CA ARG A 122 -37.13 -1.17 57.74
C ARG A 122 -36.59 -1.06 59.17
N ASP A 123 -35.58 -0.23 59.36
CA ASP A 123 -34.91 -0.05 60.65
C ASP A 123 -35.67 0.97 61.55
N ASN A 124 -36.84 1.46 61.09
CA ASN A 124 -37.75 2.38 61.75
C ASN A 124 -37.04 3.66 62.26
N LEU A 125 -36.12 4.17 61.45
CA LEU A 125 -35.40 5.41 61.68
C LEU A 125 -36.29 6.61 61.30
N ASP A 126 -36.27 7.66 62.11
CA ASP A 126 -37.04 8.90 61.87
C ASP A 126 -36.52 9.72 60.66
N GLU A 127 -35.28 9.46 60.23
CA GLU A 127 -34.62 10.15 59.12
C GLU A 127 -33.96 9.15 58.15
N VAL A 128 -33.98 9.48 56.86
CA VAL A 128 -33.38 8.63 55.81
C VAL A 128 -31.87 8.84 55.80
N HIS A 129 -31.12 7.81 56.16
CA HIS A 129 -29.67 7.86 56.10
C HIS A 129 -29.15 7.51 54.70
N PHE A 130 -28.79 8.54 53.93
CA PHE A 130 -28.14 8.36 52.65
C PHE A 130 -26.63 8.13 52.80
N PRO A 131 -26.05 7.17 52.05
CA PRO A 131 -24.61 6.98 51.97
C PRO A 131 -23.87 8.26 51.54
N ALA A 132 -22.71 8.51 52.14
CA ALA A 132 -21.91 9.72 51.88
C ALA A 132 -21.53 9.91 50.40
N GLU A 133 -21.36 8.81 49.66
CA GLU A 133 -21.08 8.82 48.22
C GLU A 133 -22.25 9.36 47.38
N LEU A 134 -23.51 9.12 47.79
CA LEU A 134 -24.69 9.68 47.11
C LEU A 134 -24.84 11.19 47.41
N ILE A 135 -24.61 11.59 48.66
CA ILE A 135 -24.66 13.01 49.06
C ILE A 135 -23.59 13.80 48.33
N ALA A 136 -22.36 13.26 48.26
CA ALA A 136 -21.27 13.84 47.49
C ALA A 136 -21.57 13.88 45.98
N ALA A 137 -22.28 12.90 45.44
CA ALA A 137 -22.70 12.88 44.03
C ALA A 137 -23.82 13.90 43.72
N GLY A 138 -24.69 14.21 44.68
CA GLY A 138 -25.73 15.24 44.56
C GLY A 138 -25.20 16.67 44.72
N GLN A 139 -24.14 16.86 45.50
CA GLN A 139 -23.56 18.18 45.82
C GLN A 139 -22.23 18.49 45.09
N GLY A 140 -21.71 17.53 44.32
CA GLY A 140 -20.42 17.63 43.63
C GLY A 140 -20.43 18.53 42.38
N GLN A 141 -19.30 18.59 41.68
CA GLN A 141 -19.03 19.51 40.56
C GLN A 141 -19.93 19.34 39.32
N ASN A 142 -20.74 18.28 39.26
CA ASN A 142 -21.79 18.08 38.26
C ASN A 142 -23.04 17.49 38.96
N PRO A 143 -23.85 18.33 39.62
CA PRO A 143 -24.99 17.86 40.41
C PRO A 143 -26.03 17.25 39.47
N ASP A 144 -26.35 15.97 39.68
CA ASP A 144 -27.41 15.30 38.92
C ASP A 144 -28.77 15.84 39.40
N PRO A 145 -29.52 16.60 38.58
CA PRO A 145 -30.76 17.25 39.02
C PRO A 145 -31.82 16.24 39.48
N ARG A 146 -31.69 14.97 39.08
CA ARG A 146 -32.60 13.89 39.50
C ARG A 146 -32.40 13.47 40.95
N LEU A 147 -31.18 13.59 41.49
CA LEU A 147 -30.88 13.25 42.88
C LEU A 147 -31.32 14.33 43.87
N ALA A 148 -31.34 15.60 43.44
CA ALA A 148 -31.81 16.72 44.24
C ALA A 148 -33.30 16.64 44.63
N LEU A 149 -34.08 15.76 43.99
CA LEU A 149 -35.49 15.51 44.33
C LEU A 149 -35.65 14.40 45.39
N VAL A 150 -34.62 13.61 45.64
CA VAL A 150 -34.70 12.40 46.48
C VAL A 150 -33.93 12.53 47.79
N LEU A 151 -32.82 13.28 47.76
CA LEU A 151 -32.05 13.66 48.95
C LEU A 151 -32.71 14.84 49.66
#